data_AF-A0A9X5HFG9-F1
#
_entry.id   AF-A0A9X5HFG9-F1
#
_cell.length_a   1.000
_cell.length_b   1.000
_cell.length_c   1.000
_cell.angle_alpha   90.00
_cell.angle_beta   90.00
_cell.angle_gamma   90.00
#
_symmetry.space_group_name_H-M   'P 1'
#
loop_
_entity.id
_entity.type
_entity.pdbx_description
1 polymer ?
#
loop_
_entity_poly.entity_id
_entity_poly.type
_entity_poly.pdbx_seq_one_letter_code
_entity_poly.pdbx_strand_id
1 'polypeptide(L)' 'ACAAVERRTRWGRDAFAPAPRDAVCTMQYGGPATARITGTWAGRPVDATYDRTNGCAIERWDRLVPLLPEVGRAPGAPGA' A
#
# COMPACT_ATOMS: atom_id res chain seq x y z
N ALA A 1 0.72 11.41 6.36
CA ALA A 1 1.39 10.19 5.87
C ALA A 1 1.99 9.33 7.01
N CYS A 2 2.88 9.85 7.86
CA CYS A 2 3.59 9.05 8.89
C CYS A 2 2.65 8.23 9.81
N ALA A 3 1.59 8.86 10.33
CA ALA A 3 0.60 8.18 11.18
C ALA A 3 -0.05 6.95 10.51
N ALA A 4 -0.12 6.90 9.18
CA ALA A 4 -0.69 5.77 8.45
C ALA A 4 0.20 4.53 8.53
N VAL A 5 1.52 4.74 8.48
CA VAL A 5 2.51 3.67 8.59
C VAL A 5 2.67 3.26 10.06
N GLU A 6 2.65 4.21 10.99
CA GLU A 6 2.71 3.94 12.44
C GLU A 6 1.57 3.03 12.91
N ARG A 7 0.32 3.29 12.49
CA ARG A 7 -0.83 2.42 12.82
C ARG A 7 -0.66 0.97 12.37
N ARG A 8 0.20 0.71 11.39
CA ARG A 8 0.47 -0.62 10.84
C ARG A 8 1.76 -1.24 11.34
N THR A 9 2.62 -0.42 11.95
CA THR A 9 3.89 -0.87 12.50
C THR A 9 3.59 -1.62 13.79
N ARG A 10 3.60 -2.96 13.71
CA ARG A 10 3.61 -3.82 14.90
C ARG A 10 5.02 -4.37 15.06
N TRP A 11 5.53 -4.39 16.28
CA TRP A 11 6.83 -5.01 16.58
C TRP A 11 6.87 -6.44 16.00
N GLY A 12 7.86 -6.71 15.14
CA GLY A 12 8.02 -7.99 14.45
C GLY A 12 7.21 -8.19 13.15
N ARG A 13 6.39 -7.23 12.72
CA ARG A 13 5.72 -7.25 11.40
C ARG A 13 6.19 -6.12 10.51
N ASP A 14 6.58 -6.46 9.30
CA ASP A 14 7.01 -5.51 8.29
C ASP A 14 5.79 -4.82 7.65
N ALA A 15 5.62 -3.52 7.92
CA ALA A 15 4.52 -2.70 7.41
C ALA A 15 4.52 -2.60 5.87
N PHE A 16 5.66 -2.87 5.23
CA PHE A 16 5.82 -2.83 3.78
C PHE A 16 5.98 -4.22 3.16
N ALA A 17 5.78 -5.30 3.92
CA ALA A 17 5.87 -6.67 3.42
C ALA A 17 5.00 -6.88 2.18
N PRO A 18 5.45 -7.69 1.20
CA PRO A 18 4.59 -8.14 0.12
C PRO A 18 3.42 -8.98 0.68
N ALA A 19 2.34 -9.08 -0.09
CA ALA A 19 1.28 -10.03 0.23
C ALA A 19 1.85 -11.47 0.23
N PRO A 20 1.33 -12.37 1.09
CA PRO A 20 1.71 -13.77 1.07
C PRO A 20 1.52 -14.37 -0.34
N ARG A 21 2.47 -15.20 -0.79
CA ARG A 21 2.43 -15.80 -2.14
C ARG A 21 1.25 -16.76 -2.34
N ASP A 22 0.75 -17.29 -1.24
CA ASP A 22 -0.36 -18.24 -1.13
C ASP A 22 -1.69 -17.55 -0.78
N ALA A 23 -1.72 -16.21 -0.73
CA ALA A 23 -2.95 -15.48 -0.50
C ALA A 23 -3.96 -15.73 -1.64
N VAL A 24 -5.20 -16.05 -1.29
CA VAL A 24 -6.31 -16.13 -2.24
C VAL A 24 -6.75 -14.71 -2.57
N CYS A 25 -6.43 -14.26 -3.79
CA CYS A 25 -6.68 -12.91 -4.26
C CYS A 25 -7.71 -12.92 -5.40
N THR A 26 -8.60 -11.92 -5.44
CA THR A 26 -9.47 -11.73 -6.59
C THR A 26 -8.65 -11.25 -7.79
N MET A 27 -9.09 -11.60 -9.00
CA MET A 27 -8.45 -11.14 -10.26
C MET A 27 -8.93 -9.73 -10.68
N GLN A 28 -9.25 -8.87 -9.70
CA GLN A 28 -9.71 -7.51 -9.98
C GLN A 28 -8.53 -6.61 -10.34
N TYR A 29 -8.59 -6.00 -11.52
CA TYR A 29 -7.63 -4.98 -11.93
C TYR A 29 -8.06 -3.61 -11.43
N GLY A 30 -7.25 -2.99 -10.57
CA GLY A 30 -7.54 -1.69 -9.96
C GLY A 30 -7.08 -0.49 -10.79
N GLY A 31 -6.25 -0.70 -11.81
CA GLY A 31 -5.72 0.33 -12.69
C GLY A 31 -4.18 0.30 -12.82
N PRO A 32 -3.60 1.19 -13.64
CA PRO A 32 -2.17 1.12 -14.01
C PRO A 32 -1.23 1.73 -12.97
N ALA A 33 -1.76 2.29 -11.88
CA ALA A 33 -0.96 2.96 -10.87
C ALA A 33 0.04 2.00 -10.20
N THR A 34 1.29 2.43 -10.14
CA THR A 34 2.38 1.75 -9.45
C THR A 34 3.10 2.73 -8.53
N ALA A 35 3.76 2.22 -7.49
CA ALA A 35 4.58 3.02 -6.59
C ALA A 35 5.77 2.21 -6.08
N ARG A 36 6.86 2.91 -5.77
CA ARG A 36 8.03 2.34 -5.07
C ARG A 36 8.32 3.17 -3.85
N ILE A 37 8.40 2.51 -2.70
CA ILE A 37 8.74 3.13 -1.42
C ILE A 37 10.16 2.68 -1.07
N THR A 38 11.07 3.64 -0.95
CA THR A 38 12.44 3.41 -0.50
C THR A 38 12.76 4.27 0.72
N GLY A 39 13.65 3.78 1.60
CA GLY A 39 14.12 4.55 2.74
C GLY A 39 14.41 3.68 3.95
N THR A 40 14.21 4.24 5.15
CA THR A 40 14.36 3.52 6.42
C THR A 40 13.13 3.76 7.28
N TRP A 41 12.57 2.68 7.83
CA TRP A 41 11.42 2.74 8.73
C TRP A 41 11.63 1.85 9.95
N ALA A 42 11.40 2.40 11.15
CA ALA A 42 11.64 1.70 12.42
C ALA A 42 13.03 1.01 12.50
N GLY A 43 14.06 1.68 11.98
CA GLY A 43 15.44 1.16 11.95
C GLY A 43 15.72 0.09 10.89
N ARG A 44 14.75 -0.25 10.02
CA ARG A 44 14.90 -1.24 8.95
C ARG A 44 14.89 -0.58 7.57
N PRO A 45 15.79 -0.97 6.64
CA PRO A 45 15.72 -0.49 5.27
C PRO A 45 14.43 -0.98 4.61
N VAL A 46 13.83 -0.12 3.80
CA VAL A 46 12.62 -0.39 3.03
C VAL A 46 12.93 -0.21 1.56
N ASP A 47 12.58 -1.21 0.77
CA ASP A 47 12.46 -1.13 -0.69
C ASP A 47 11.28 -2.00 -1.11
N ALA A 48 10.14 -1.37 -1.35
CA ALA A 48 8.88 -2.05 -1.59
C ALA A 48 8.16 -1.47 -2.80
N THR A 49 7.81 -2.35 -3.74
CA THR A 49 7.01 -2.01 -4.92
C THR A 49 5.54 -2.34 -4.68
N TYR A 50 4.67 -1.49 -5.23
CA TYR A 50 3.22 -1.59 -5.16
C TYR A 50 2.65 -1.49 -6.56
N ASP A 51 1.69 -2.35 -6.85
CA ASP A 51 0.84 -2.33 -8.03
C ASP A 51 -0.61 -2.57 -7.59
N ARG A 52 -1.53 -2.56 -8.55
CA ARG A 52 -2.97 -2.77 -8.31
C ARG A 52 -3.54 -3.79 -9.28
N THR A 53 -2.80 -4.86 -9.55
CA THR A 53 -3.14 -5.85 -10.59
C THR A 53 -4.12 -6.93 -10.13
N ASN A 54 -4.33 -7.08 -8.82
CA ASN A 54 -5.26 -8.02 -8.21
C ASN A 54 -5.83 -7.47 -6.89
N GLY A 55 -6.81 -8.14 -6.29
CA GLY A 55 -7.48 -7.70 -5.07
C GLY A 55 -6.56 -7.52 -3.87
N CYS A 56 -5.55 -8.38 -3.70
CA CYS A 56 -4.59 -8.25 -2.60
C CYS A 56 -3.64 -7.06 -2.81
N ALA A 57 -3.26 -6.80 -4.06
CA ALA A 57 -2.42 -5.66 -4.42
C ALA A 57 -3.16 -4.33 -4.19
N ILE A 58 -4.44 -4.27 -4.58
CA ILE A 58 -5.33 -3.15 -4.28
C ILE A 58 -5.46 -2.94 -2.77
N GLU A 59 -5.77 -3.99 -2.02
CA GLU A 59 -5.94 -3.88 -0.58
C GLU A 59 -4.65 -3.42 0.11
N ARG A 60 -3.49 -3.93 -0.31
CA ARG A 60 -2.18 -3.50 0.18
C ARG A 60 -1.89 -2.04 -0.15
N TRP A 61 -2.33 -1.55 -1.31
CA TRP A 61 -2.24 -0.15 -1.69
C TRP A 61 -3.08 0.74 -0.77
N ASP A 62 -4.38 0.45 -0.67
CA ASP A 62 -5.36 1.23 0.08
C ASP A 62 -4.98 1.32 1.56
N ARG A 63 -4.35 0.26 2.06
CA ARG A 63 -3.81 0.23 3.41
C ARG A 63 -2.78 1.34 3.66
N LEU A 64 -1.95 1.67 2.68
CA LEU A 64 -0.92 2.70 2.82
C LEU A 64 -1.40 4.10 2.48
N VAL A 65 -2.63 4.31 2.06
CA VAL A 65 -3.18 5.66 1.96
C VAL A 65 -3.18 6.33 3.35
N PRO A 66 -2.79 7.62 3.48
CA PRO A 66 -2.43 8.58 2.43
C PRO A 66 -0.91 8.69 2.15
N LEU A 67 -0.09 7.69 2.51
CA LEU A 67 1.31 7.63 2.04
C LEU A 67 1.36 7.37 0.53
N LEU A 68 0.53 6.45 0.03
CA LEU A 68 0.26 6.29 -1.38
C LEU A 68 -0.93 7.18 -1.79
N PRO A 69 -1.00 7.65 -3.04
CA PRO A 69 -2.13 8.45 -3.49
C PRO A 69 -3.41 7.62 -3.49
N GLU A 70 -4.53 8.25 -3.16
CA GLU A 70 -5.86 7.67 -3.36
C GLU A 70 -6.11 7.54 -4.86
N VAL A 71 -6.35 6.30 -5.33
CA VAL A 71 -6.61 6.03 -6.74
C VAL A 71 -8.03 5.52 -6.90
N GLY A 72 -8.91 6.42 -7.34
CA GLY A 72 -10.38 6.20 -7.37
C GLY A 72 -11.16 7.48 -7.06
N ARG A 73 -10.49 8.45 -6.45
CA ARG A 73 -10.91 9.85 -6.39
C ARG A 73 -9.95 10.64 -7.25
N ALA A 74 -10.43 11.24 -8.34
CA ALA A 74 -9.61 12.20 -9.06
C ALA A 74 -9.05 13.23 -8.05
N PRO A 75 -7.76 13.60 -8.11
CA PRO A 75 -7.25 14.67 -7.26
C PRO A 75 -8.11 15.93 -7.51
N GLY A 76 -8.94 16.30 -6.52
CA GLY A 76 -9.86 17.45 -6.59
C GLY A 76 -11.35 17.19 -6.40
N ALA A 77 -11.85 15.95 -6.27
CA ALA A 77 -13.27 15.76 -5.94
C ALA A 77 -13.53 16.07 -4.44
N PRO A 78 -14.49 16.93 -4.05
CA PRO A 78 -14.84 17.17 -2.64
C PRO A 78 -15.65 16.01 -2.04
N GLY A 79 -15.24 15.52 -0.87
CA GLY A 79 -15.90 14.43 -0.14
C GLY A 79 -17.34 14.76 0.17
N ALA A 80 -18.25 13.83 -0.12
CA ALA A 80 -19.59 13.82 0.46
C ALA A 80 -19.52 13.39 1.92
#